data_AF-A0A1G3BUS1-F1
#
_entry.id   AF-A0A1G3BUS1-F1
#
_cell.length_a   1.000
_cell.length_b   1.000
_cell.length_c   1.000
_cell.angle_alpha   90.00
_cell.angle_beta   90.00
_cell.angle_gamma   90.00
#
_symmetry.space_group_name_H-M   'P 1'
#
loop_
_entity.id
_entity.type
_entity.pdbx_description
1 polymer ?
#
loop_
_entity_poly.entity_id
_entity_poly.type
_entity_poly.pdbx_seq_one_letter_code
_entity_poly.pdbx_strand_id
1 'polypeptide(L)'
;MRPGTLSKQYKDPAGKRGAYYQLSFTHKVKSRTEYIRPSFVDETRQLVKTYKEFKKLVELWVGLSIEHSRLKAHLAIRDKSK
;
A
#
# COMPACT_ATOMS: atom_id res chain seq x y z
N MET A 1 3.17 -5.91 3.79
CA MET A 1 2.41 -4.91 4.58
C MET A 1 1.22 -4.48 3.75
N ARG A 2 -0.02 -4.76 4.18
CA ARG A 2 -1.21 -4.31 3.44
C ARG A 2 -1.37 -2.80 3.70
N PRO A 3 -1.34 -1.94 2.66
CA PRO A 3 -1.59 -0.53 2.85
C PRO A 3 -2.99 -0.38 3.45
N GLY A 4 -3.07 0.37 4.55
CA GLY A 4 -4.31 0.46 5.29
C GLY A 4 -5.48 0.95 4.43
N THR A 5 -6.70 0.65 4.86
CA THR A 5 -7.91 1.20 4.28
C THR A 5 -8.63 2.04 5.32
N LEU A 6 -8.83 3.31 5.00
CA LEU A 6 -9.71 4.19 5.76
C LEU A 6 -11.14 4.01 5.26
N SER A 7 -12.03 3.53 6.12
CA SER A 7 -13.44 3.30 5.80
C SER A 7 -14.35 4.08 6.72
N LYS A 8 -15.45 4.61 6.16
CA LYS A 8 -16.54 5.22 6.93
C LYS A 8 -17.54 4.13 7.31
N GLN A 9 -17.80 4.00 8.58
CA GLN A 9 -18.75 3.05 9.17
C GLN A 9 -19.83 3.81 9.93
N TYR A 10 -20.93 3.12 10.26
CA TYR A 10 -22.04 3.68 11.02
C TYR A 10 -22.35 2.78 12.21
N LYS A 11 -22.61 3.37 13.38
CA LYS A 11 -23.07 2.63 14.56
C LYS A 11 -24.47 2.06 14.36
N ASP A 12 -25.32 2.79 13.66
CA ASP A 12 -26.62 2.34 13.16
C ASP A 12 -26.58 2.37 11.62
N PRO A 13 -26.31 1.23 10.96
CA PRO A 13 -26.24 1.16 9.50
C PRO A 13 -27.59 1.40 8.82
N ALA A 14 -28.69 0.94 9.40
CA ALA A 14 -30.02 1.06 8.82
C ALA A 14 -30.50 2.51 8.82
N GLY A 15 -30.29 3.22 9.92
CA GLY A 15 -30.59 4.65 10.06
C GLY A 15 -29.47 5.58 9.59
N LYS A 16 -28.30 5.06 9.20
CA LYS A 16 -27.07 5.82 8.88
C LYS A 16 -26.68 6.83 9.96
N ARG A 17 -26.84 6.48 11.25
CA ARG A 17 -26.52 7.35 12.39
C ARG A 17 -25.20 6.97 13.05
N GLY A 18 -24.55 7.96 13.66
CA GLY A 18 -23.29 7.78 14.38
C GLY A 18 -22.13 7.34 13.49
N ALA A 19 -21.87 8.10 12.41
CA ALA A 19 -20.77 7.81 11.50
C ALA A 19 -19.41 7.88 12.21
N TYR A 20 -18.52 6.96 11.90
CA TYR A 20 -17.13 6.97 12.35
C TYR A 20 -16.18 6.51 11.25
N TYR A 21 -14.91 6.86 11.39
CA TYR A 21 -13.85 6.42 10.48
C TYR A 21 -12.96 5.42 11.18
N GLN A 22 -12.65 4.32 10.49
CA GLN A 22 -11.71 3.31 10.96
C GLN A 22 -10.60 3.13 9.92
N LEU A 23 -9.36 3.04 10.39
CA LEU A 23 -8.19 2.69 9.61
C LEU A 23 -7.81 1.25 9.92
N SER A 24 -7.97 0.35 8.95
CA SER A 24 -7.53 -1.04 9.08
C SER A 24 -6.25 -1.28 8.28
N PHE A 25 -5.19 -1.79 8.92
CA PHE A 25 -3.89 -2.01 8.30
C PHE A 25 -3.19 -3.24 8.87
N THR A 26 -2.20 -3.77 8.15
CA THR A 26 -1.39 -4.91 8.63
C THR A 26 0.06 -4.50 8.74
N HIS A 27 0.62 -4.52 9.96
CA HIS A 27 2.02 -4.20 10.23
C HIS A 27 2.67 -5.35 11.02
N LYS A 28 3.88 -5.78 10.61
CA LYS A 28 4.58 -6.95 11.19
C LYS A 28 3.69 -8.20 11.30
N VAL A 29 2.99 -8.54 10.22
CA VAL A 29 2.06 -9.69 10.11
C VAL A 29 0.82 -9.59 11.00
N LYS A 30 0.68 -8.53 11.81
CA LYS A 30 -0.47 -8.30 12.68
C LYS A 30 -1.41 -7.29 12.05
N SER A 31 -2.67 -7.68 11.91
CA SER A 31 -3.75 -6.76 11.51
C SER A 31 -4.19 -5.91 12.69
N ARG A 32 -4.43 -4.64 12.44
CA ARG A 32 -4.90 -3.65 13.40
C ARG A 32 -6.02 -2.82 12.78
N THR A 33 -6.90 -2.34 13.63
CA THR A 33 -7.95 -1.37 13.28
C THR A 33 -7.94 -0.27 14.32
N GLU A 34 -7.86 0.98 13.86
CA GLU A 34 -7.79 2.16 14.70
C GLU A 34 -8.90 3.14 14.35
N TYR A 35 -9.50 3.76 15.36
CA TYR A 35 -10.50 4.82 15.17
C TYR A 35 -9.81 6.13 14.79
N ILE A 36 -10.33 6.79 13.76
CA ILE A 36 -9.84 8.09 13.29
C ILE A 36 -10.85 9.17 13.64
N ARG A 37 -10.38 10.20 14.36
CA ARG A 37 -11.19 11.38 14.65
C ARG A 37 -11.51 12.12 13.34
N PRO A 38 -12.72 12.69 13.19
CA PRO A 38 -13.13 13.38 11.97
C PRO A 38 -12.14 14.43 11.45
N SER A 39 -11.49 15.18 12.35
CA SER A 39 -10.49 16.21 12.00
C SER A 39 -9.25 15.68 11.28
N PHE A 40 -8.91 14.40 11.46
CA PHE A 40 -7.72 13.77 10.87
C PHE A 40 -8.05 12.89 9.66
N VAL A 41 -9.32 12.81 9.24
CA VAL A 41 -9.75 11.89 8.18
C VAL A 41 -9.07 12.21 6.86
N ASP A 42 -9.02 13.48 6.48
CA ASP A 42 -8.49 13.88 5.18
C ASP A 42 -6.96 13.73 5.13
N GLU A 43 -6.28 14.10 6.22
CA GLU A 43 -4.85 13.85 6.38
C GLU A 43 -4.55 12.34 6.31
N THR A 44 -5.28 11.52 7.07
CA THR A 44 -5.10 10.06 7.07
C THR A 44 -5.34 9.47 5.69
N ARG A 45 -6.33 9.97 4.95
CA ARG A 45 -6.62 9.53 3.58
C ARG A 45 -5.44 9.83 2.64
N GLN A 46 -4.86 11.01 2.74
CA GLN A 46 -3.71 11.39 1.93
C GLN A 46 -2.49 10.53 2.26
N LEU A 47 -2.20 10.31 3.55
CA LEU A 47 -1.11 9.43 3.99
C LEU A 47 -1.28 8.00 3.47
N VAL A 48 -2.49 7.45 3.56
CA VAL A 48 -2.81 6.11 3.02
C VAL A 48 -2.61 6.05 1.51
N LYS A 49 -3.00 7.10 0.76
CA LYS A 49 -2.81 7.18 -0.69
C LYS A 49 -1.33 7.20 -1.05
N THR A 50 -0.56 8.10 -0.45
CA THR A 50 0.89 8.21 -0.68
C THR A 50 1.60 6.89 -0.37
N TYR A 51 1.22 6.22 0.72
CA TYR A 51 1.83 4.94 1.07
C TYR A 51 1.50 3.83 0.04
N LYS A 52 0.29 3.79 -0.51
CA LYS A 52 -0.09 2.86 -1.59
C LYS A 52 0.75 3.10 -2.84
N GLU A 53 0.91 4.35 -3.24
CA GLU A 53 1.71 4.75 -4.40
C GLU A 53 3.18 4.39 -4.21
N PHE A 54 3.76 4.73 -3.05
CA PHE A 54 5.12 4.35 -2.68
C PHE A 54 5.33 2.83 -2.79
N LYS A 55 4.42 2.02 -2.25
CA LYS A 55 4.52 0.55 -2.32
C LYS A 55 4.50 0.02 -3.75
N LYS A 56 3.63 0.57 -4.60
CA LYS A 56 3.56 0.23 -6.03
C LYS A 56 4.87 0.56 -6.75
N LEU A 57 5.43 1.74 -6.47
CA LEU A 57 6.70 2.17 -7.08
C LEU A 57 7.86 1.28 -6.65
N VAL A 58 7.94 0.92 -5.36
CA VAL A 58 8.97 0.01 -4.86
C VAL A 58 8.87 -1.37 -5.52
N GLU A 59 7.66 -1.92 -5.64
CA GLU A 59 7.43 -3.21 -6.29
C GLU A 59 7.85 -3.19 -7.76
N LEU A 60 7.46 -2.15 -8.50
CA LEU A 60 7.88 -1.95 -9.88
C LEU A 60 9.40 -1.84 -10.00
N TRP A 61 10.04 -1.05 -9.13
CA TRP A 61 11.49 -0.86 -9.14
C TRP A 61 12.23 -2.17 -8.88
N VAL A 62 11.80 -2.96 -7.89
CA VAL A 62 12.37 -4.29 -7.62
C VAL A 62 12.23 -5.18 -8.86
N GLY A 63 11.04 -5.25 -9.47
CA GLY A 63 10.82 -6.01 -10.70
C GLY A 63 11.76 -5.60 -11.83
N LEU A 64 11.87 -4.29 -12.10
CA LEU A 64 12.76 -3.75 -13.13
C LEU A 64 14.23 -4.02 -12.84
N SER A 65 14.66 -3.97 -11.58
CA SER A 65 16.05 -4.26 -11.22
C SER A 65 16.44 -5.72 -11.49
N ILE A 66 15.51 -6.65 -11.27
CA ILE A 66 15.70 -8.08 -11.56
C ILE A 66 15.77 -8.29 -13.08
N GLU A 67 14.83 -7.73 -13.83
CA GLU A 67 14.81 -7.76 -15.30
C GLU A 67 16.13 -7.23 -15.88
N HIS A 68 16.57 -6.06 -15.42
CA HIS A 68 17.82 -5.46 -15.85
C HIS A 68 19.05 -6.33 -15.54
N SER A 69 19.09 -6.97 -14.36
CA SER A 69 20.17 -7.90 -14.01
C SER A 69 20.21 -9.12 -14.94
N ARG A 70 19.05 -9.72 -15.24
CA ARG A 70 18.93 -10.85 -16.17
C ARG A 70 19.40 -10.48 -17.57
N LEU A 71 18.98 -9.32 -18.07
CA LEU A 71 19.41 -8.82 -19.38
C LEU A 71 20.92 -8.63 -19.45
N LYS A 72 21.53 -8.05 -18.41
CA LYS A 72 23.00 -7.92 -18.32
C LYS A 72 23.70 -9.27 -18.35
N ALA A 73 23.20 -10.25 -17.59
CA ALA A 73 23.78 -11.59 -17.57
C ALA A 73 23.68 -12.27 -18.95
N HIS A 74 22.53 -12.16 -19.62
CA HIS A 74 22.34 -12.72 -20.96
C HIS A 74 23.26 -12.09 -22.00
N LEU A 75 23.41 -10.76 -21.98
CA LEU A 75 24.35 -10.05 -22.87
C LEU A 75 25.79 -10.52 -22.64
N ALA A 76 26.22 -10.62 -21.38
CA ALA A 76 27.56 -11.09 -21.04
C ALA A 76 27.84 -12.54 -21.51
N ILE A 77 26.83 -13.42 -21.49
CA ILE A 77 26.97 -14.79 -22.02
C ILE A 77 27.08 -14.74 -23.55
N ARG A 78 26.21 -13.99 -24.22
CA ARG A 78 26.20 -13.85 -25.68
C ARG A 78 27.54 -13.34 -26.21
N ASP A 79 28.12 -12.35 -25.54
CA ASP A 79 29.39 -11.74 -25.96
C ASP A 79 30.59 -12.70 -25.78
N LYS A 80 30.51 -13.67 -24.87
CA LYS A 80 31.53 -14.72 -24.69
C LYS A 80 31.41 -15.89 -25.67
N SER A 81 30.26 -16.05 -26.32
CA SER A 81 30.01 -17.10 -27.32
C SER A 81 30.28 -16.64 -28.76
N LYS A 82 30.74 -15.40 -28.94
CA LYS A 82 31.29 -14.87 -30.19
C LYS A 82 32.80 -14.88 -30.13
#